data_AF-W9CK21-F1
#
_entry.id   AF-W9CK21-F1
#
_cell.length_a   1.000
_cell.length_b   1.000
_cell.length_c   1.000
_cell.angle_alpha   90.00
_cell.angle_beta   90.00
_cell.angle_gamma   90.00
#
_symmetry.space_group_name_H-M   'P 1'
#
loop_
_entity.id
_entity.type
_entity.pdbx_description
1 polymer ?
#
loop_
_entity_poly.entity_id
_entity_poly.type
_entity_poly.pdbx_seq_one_letter_code
_entity_poly.pdbx_strand_id
1 'polypeptide(L)'
;MGEGIKGFSLSSSDPVIIIGAGCTGLAIAQGLNKAGIGTIVFEKNVAPSIPKQRDWNMGIHWGMKNLKSLMPESALPKLQSCQVDPHTPTKPLDTLSFLNGKTGEVMFAPEVPYFHRLRRSKLRALLTQELDIRWNKRLKNIIYEHDEKSVTCVFEDGQHITGRLVIGADGSRSMVRRLLLGPEHSLNTRLPYAATFVQARYTREQALFLRSFHPLFLAAPHPDNIFAFFGLQDAPDPEKPESWTFFFYISWNSSIDMQDAEAKVFDDAARLRQVREMGKRYAEPWKSAFEWLPEYQPVWYFGLAVWDPREETHQWNNRNGRVTLAGDAAHPMTYQRGQGLNHSITDAGNLVEFLKMDTHQSSAIDNYEEEMINRAGEEVHLSIINTTMLHDWSKVIESPVFKSALTKQS
;
A
#
# COMPACT_ATOMS: atom_id res chain seq x y z
N MET A 1 14.82 38.71 -26.99
CA MET A 1 13.82 38.06 -27.85
C MET A 1 13.22 36.94 -27.04
N GLY A 2 12.09 37.20 -26.38
CA GLY A 2 11.37 36.20 -25.59
C GLY A 2 10.30 35.58 -26.47
N GLU A 3 10.42 34.28 -26.73
CA GLU A 3 9.32 33.53 -27.32
C GLU A 3 8.24 33.36 -26.25
N GLY A 4 7.15 34.10 -26.40
CA GLY A 4 5.98 33.98 -25.56
C GLY A 4 5.37 32.59 -25.71
N ILE A 5 5.20 31.91 -24.58
CA ILE A 5 4.42 30.69 -24.46
C ILE A 5 3.00 31.05 -24.90
N LYS A 6 2.58 30.49 -26.05
CA LYS A 6 1.22 30.66 -26.56
C LYS A 6 0.24 30.10 -25.54
N GLY A 7 -0.70 30.94 -25.08
CA GLY A 7 -1.80 30.53 -24.23
C GLY A 7 -2.63 29.46 -24.94
N PHE A 8 -2.63 28.24 -24.40
CA PHE A 8 -3.49 27.16 -24.85
C PHE A 8 -4.85 27.28 -24.13
N SER A 9 -5.94 27.44 -24.89
CA SER A 9 -7.29 27.31 -24.33
C SER A 9 -7.60 25.85 -24.08
N LEU A 10 -7.98 25.48 -22.86
CA LEU A 10 -8.40 24.13 -22.53
C LEU A 10 -9.53 23.64 -23.43
N SER A 11 -9.52 22.34 -23.71
CA SER A 11 -10.68 21.61 -24.22
C SER A 11 -11.09 20.52 -23.24
N SER A 12 -12.30 19.98 -23.37
CA SER A 12 -12.70 18.75 -22.64
C SER A 12 -11.82 17.52 -22.95
N SER A 13 -10.88 17.64 -23.90
CA SER A 13 -9.95 16.58 -24.31
C SER A 13 -8.59 16.60 -23.59
N ASP A 14 -8.29 17.62 -22.78
CA ASP A 14 -7.01 17.66 -22.06
C ASP A 14 -6.94 16.55 -20.98
N PRO A 15 -5.82 15.80 -20.90
CA PRO A 15 -5.76 14.59 -20.09
C PRO A 15 -5.66 14.90 -18.60
N VAL A 16 -6.12 13.96 -17.78
CA VAL A 16 -5.71 13.84 -16.38
C VAL A 16 -4.36 13.13 -16.33
N ILE A 17 -3.38 13.76 -15.68
CA ILE A 17 -2.03 13.24 -15.51
C ILE A 17 -1.96 12.53 -14.16
N ILE A 18 -1.61 11.24 -14.17
CA ILE A 18 -1.43 10.45 -12.95
C ILE A 18 0.05 10.16 -12.77
N ILE A 19 0.62 10.55 -11.63
CA ILE A 19 2.03 10.30 -11.31
C ILE A 19 2.09 9.08 -10.39
N GLY A 20 2.56 7.95 -10.93
CA GLY A 20 2.72 6.68 -10.24
C GLY A 20 1.81 5.56 -10.77
N ALA A 21 2.42 4.45 -11.23
CA ALA A 21 1.72 3.24 -11.66
C ALA A 21 1.67 2.17 -10.56
N GLY A 22 1.36 2.61 -9.33
CA GLY A 22 0.98 1.74 -8.21
C GLY A 22 -0.48 1.26 -8.35
N CYS A 23 -0.96 0.46 -7.39
CA CYS A 23 -2.36 -0.01 -7.41
C CYS A 23 -3.36 1.16 -7.44
N THR A 24 -3.12 2.21 -6.64
CA THR A 24 -3.95 3.41 -6.58
C THR A 24 -4.02 4.14 -7.91
N GLY A 25 -2.88 4.54 -8.47
CA GLY A 25 -2.83 5.30 -9.72
C GLY A 25 -3.40 4.51 -10.90
N LEU A 26 -3.14 3.21 -10.97
CA LEU A 26 -3.72 2.35 -12.02
C LEU A 26 -5.23 2.16 -11.83
N ALA A 27 -5.74 2.04 -10.60
CA ALA A 27 -7.17 1.95 -10.34
C ALA A 27 -7.91 3.26 -10.71
N ILE A 28 -7.31 4.42 -10.40
CA ILE A 28 -7.82 5.73 -10.85
C ILE A 28 -7.85 5.79 -12.37
N ALA A 29 -6.77 5.42 -13.04
CA ALA A 29 -6.68 5.43 -14.50
C ALA A 29 -7.75 4.54 -15.16
N GLN A 30 -7.96 3.33 -14.62
CA GLN A 30 -9.03 2.42 -15.08
C GLN A 30 -10.41 3.06 -14.94
N GLY A 31 -10.72 3.64 -13.77
CA GLY A 31 -12.01 4.27 -13.52
C GLY A 31 -12.27 5.49 -14.39
N LEU A 32 -11.26 6.35 -14.58
CA LEU A 32 -11.36 7.51 -15.47
C LEU A 32 -11.50 7.10 -16.94
N ASN A 33 -10.73 6.11 -17.41
CA ASN A 33 -10.85 5.59 -18.77
C ASN A 33 -12.25 4.99 -19.01
N LYS A 34 -12.77 4.21 -18.05
CA LYS A 34 -14.14 3.68 -18.07
C LYS A 34 -15.21 4.79 -18.12
N ALA A 35 -14.93 5.94 -17.53
CA ALA A 35 -15.79 7.12 -17.56
C ALA A 35 -15.61 7.99 -18.84
N GLY A 36 -14.77 7.58 -19.79
CA GLY A 36 -14.49 8.34 -21.01
C GLY A 36 -13.60 9.58 -20.78
N ILE A 37 -12.91 9.64 -19.64
CA ILE A 37 -11.97 10.72 -19.32
C ILE A 37 -10.57 10.31 -19.79
N GLY A 38 -9.98 11.11 -20.68
CA GLY A 38 -8.61 10.90 -21.14
C GLY A 38 -7.60 10.98 -20.00
N THR A 39 -6.71 9.99 -19.90
CA THR A 39 -5.68 9.91 -18.86
C THR A 39 -4.33 9.48 -19.42
N ILE A 40 -3.26 9.94 -18.77
CA ILE A 40 -1.90 9.44 -19.01
C ILE A 40 -1.25 9.16 -17.66
N VAL A 41 -0.73 7.95 -17.49
CA VAL A 41 -0.02 7.52 -16.28
C VAL A 41 1.48 7.63 -16.52
N PHE A 42 2.21 8.26 -15.61
CA PHE A 42 3.66 8.36 -15.64
C PHE A 42 4.29 7.56 -14.51
N GLU A 43 5.28 6.73 -14.83
CA GLU A 43 5.94 5.87 -13.87
C GLU A 43 7.46 5.97 -13.98
N LYS A 44 8.12 6.19 -12.83
CA LYS A 44 9.58 6.35 -12.74
C LYS A 44 10.34 5.05 -13.04
N ASN A 45 9.72 3.90 -12.80
CA ASN A 45 10.30 2.60 -13.12
C ASN A 45 10.27 2.34 -14.64
N VAL A 46 11.18 1.51 -15.12
CA VAL A 46 11.32 1.18 -16.55
C VAL A 46 10.27 0.19 -17.07
N ALA A 47 9.59 -0.53 -16.17
CA ALA A 47 8.64 -1.57 -16.51
C ALA A 47 7.63 -1.82 -15.36
N PRO A 48 6.48 -2.48 -15.63
CA PRO A 48 5.48 -2.84 -14.62
C PRO A 48 6.05 -3.66 -13.44
N SER A 49 6.97 -4.56 -13.75
CA SER A 49 7.71 -5.34 -12.78
C SER A 49 9.20 -5.28 -13.10
N ILE A 50 10.02 -5.10 -12.06
CA ILE A 50 11.47 -5.18 -12.19
C ILE A 50 11.90 -6.54 -11.59
N PRO A 51 12.74 -7.33 -12.29
CA PRO A 51 13.26 -8.58 -11.74
C PRO A 51 13.88 -8.38 -10.36
N LYS A 52 13.60 -9.30 -9.42
CA LYS A 52 14.07 -9.25 -8.01
C LYS A 52 13.58 -8.02 -7.22
N GLN A 53 12.66 -7.22 -7.74
CA GLN A 53 12.02 -6.16 -6.96
C GLN A 53 11.18 -6.79 -5.85
N ARG A 54 11.23 -6.19 -4.66
CA ARG A 54 10.39 -6.56 -3.53
C ARG A 54 8.93 -6.52 -3.97
N ASP A 55 8.17 -7.56 -3.67
CA ASP A 55 6.74 -7.62 -3.89
C ASP A 55 5.99 -7.77 -2.59
N TRP A 56 4.67 -7.54 -2.59
CA TRP A 56 3.85 -7.61 -1.40
C TRP A 56 2.56 -8.37 -1.69
N ASN A 57 1.96 -8.90 -0.64
CA ASN A 57 0.56 -9.29 -0.65
C ASN A 57 -0.22 -8.30 0.23
N MET A 58 -1.50 -8.12 -0.08
CA MET A 58 -2.35 -7.13 0.59
C MET A 58 -3.74 -7.74 0.80
N GLY A 59 -4.33 -7.46 1.96
CA GLY A 59 -5.75 -7.73 2.20
C GLY A 59 -6.62 -6.65 1.56
N ILE A 60 -7.73 -7.04 0.95
CA ILE A 60 -8.79 -6.12 0.53
C ILE A 60 -10.15 -6.77 0.80
N HIS A 61 -11.08 -6.00 1.35
CA HIS A 61 -12.42 -6.45 1.72
C HIS A 61 -13.42 -5.34 1.39
N TRP A 62 -13.59 -4.33 2.26
CA TRP A 62 -14.57 -3.27 2.00
C TRP A 62 -14.20 -2.40 0.79
N GLY A 63 -12.90 -2.24 0.48
CA GLY A 63 -12.43 -1.59 -0.73
C GLY A 63 -12.69 -2.38 -2.02
N MET A 64 -13.06 -3.67 -1.94
CA MET A 64 -13.25 -4.53 -3.12
C MET A 64 -14.41 -4.04 -4.00
N LYS A 65 -15.47 -3.47 -3.40
CA LYS A 65 -16.59 -2.89 -4.15
C LYS A 65 -16.11 -1.77 -5.09
N ASN A 66 -15.24 -0.90 -4.59
CA ASN A 66 -14.65 0.19 -5.36
C ASN A 66 -13.69 -0.34 -6.43
N LEU A 67 -12.86 -1.35 -6.12
CA LEU A 67 -12.00 -1.97 -7.14
C LEU A 67 -12.82 -2.49 -8.33
N LYS A 68 -13.91 -3.22 -8.06
CA LYS A 68 -14.77 -3.78 -9.10
C LYS A 68 -15.49 -2.72 -9.91
N SER A 69 -15.89 -1.59 -9.31
CA SER A 69 -16.58 -0.51 -10.03
C SER A 69 -15.65 0.23 -11.00
N LEU A 70 -14.36 0.33 -10.67
CA LEU A 70 -13.34 1.01 -11.48
C LEU A 70 -12.89 0.20 -12.70
N MET A 71 -13.01 -1.12 -12.66
CA MET A 71 -12.53 -2.01 -13.71
C MET A 71 -13.59 -2.28 -14.81
N PRO A 72 -13.17 -2.62 -16.04
CA PRO A 72 -14.08 -3.15 -17.04
C PRO A 72 -14.59 -4.53 -16.62
N GLU A 73 -15.84 -4.86 -16.97
CA GLU A 73 -16.50 -6.12 -16.57
C GLU A 73 -15.72 -7.36 -17.06
N SER A 74 -15.12 -7.26 -18.25
CA SER A 74 -14.27 -8.31 -18.85
C SER A 74 -13.02 -8.66 -18.03
N ALA A 75 -12.56 -7.76 -17.16
CA ALA A 75 -11.40 -7.98 -16.30
C ALA A 75 -11.76 -8.59 -14.94
N LEU A 76 -13.02 -8.51 -14.49
CA LEU A 76 -13.45 -8.99 -13.18
C LEU A 76 -13.16 -10.48 -12.94
N PRO A 77 -13.37 -11.41 -13.89
CA PRO A 77 -13.02 -12.82 -13.69
C PRO A 77 -11.53 -13.05 -13.43
N LYS A 78 -10.65 -12.14 -13.87
CA LYS A 78 -9.19 -12.26 -13.68
C LYS A 78 -8.74 -11.87 -12.28
N LEU A 79 -9.60 -11.29 -11.43
CA LEU A 79 -9.26 -10.95 -10.04
C LEU A 79 -8.83 -12.18 -9.24
N GLN A 80 -9.42 -13.35 -9.50
CA GLN A 80 -9.01 -14.59 -8.83
C GLN A 80 -7.56 -14.96 -9.13
N SER A 81 -7.07 -14.74 -10.36
CA SER A 81 -5.66 -14.99 -10.68
C SER A 81 -4.69 -14.06 -9.92
N CYS A 82 -5.18 -12.93 -9.40
CA CYS A 82 -4.37 -11.99 -8.63
C CYS A 82 -4.17 -12.42 -7.17
N GLN A 83 -4.89 -13.45 -6.70
CA GLN A 83 -4.76 -13.92 -5.33
C GLN A 83 -3.36 -14.50 -5.06
N VAL A 84 -2.96 -14.49 -3.80
CA VAL A 84 -1.77 -15.21 -3.32
C VAL A 84 -1.89 -16.70 -3.58
N ASP A 85 -3.11 -17.23 -3.56
CA ASP A 85 -3.46 -18.56 -4.03
C ASP A 85 -4.62 -18.46 -5.04
N PRO A 86 -4.34 -18.52 -6.35
CA PRO A 86 -5.36 -18.42 -7.38
C PRO A 86 -6.29 -19.65 -7.43
N HIS A 87 -5.91 -20.76 -6.81
CA HIS A 87 -6.69 -22.02 -6.79
C HIS A 87 -7.67 -22.09 -5.62
N THR A 88 -7.54 -21.19 -4.64
CA THR A 88 -8.46 -21.06 -3.52
C THR A 88 -9.37 -19.84 -3.71
N PRO A 89 -10.67 -20.01 -4.03
CA PRO A 89 -11.61 -18.90 -4.11
C PRO A 89 -11.77 -18.18 -2.77
N THR A 90 -12.04 -16.87 -2.81
CA THR A 90 -12.41 -16.15 -1.60
C THR A 90 -13.74 -16.67 -1.05
N LYS A 91 -13.74 -17.01 0.24
CA LYS A 91 -14.93 -17.45 0.95
C LYS A 91 -15.89 -16.27 1.20
N PRO A 92 -17.21 -16.51 1.29
CA PRO A 92 -18.16 -15.48 1.73
C PRO A 92 -17.81 -14.90 3.11
N LEU A 93 -17.28 -15.74 3.99
CA LEU A 93 -16.85 -15.38 5.33
C LEU A 93 -15.54 -16.11 5.63
N ASP A 94 -14.52 -15.38 6.08
CA ASP A 94 -13.22 -15.93 6.43
C ASP A 94 -12.85 -15.55 7.86
N THR A 95 -12.10 -16.41 8.55
CA THR A 95 -11.71 -16.20 9.95
C THR A 95 -10.25 -15.81 10.00
N LEU A 96 -9.94 -14.63 10.56
CA LEU A 96 -8.57 -14.14 10.64
C LEU A 96 -8.03 -14.36 12.05
N SER A 97 -7.20 -15.39 12.25
CA SER A 97 -6.72 -15.74 13.58
C SER A 97 -5.57 -14.85 14.07
N PHE A 98 -5.76 -14.32 15.28
CA PHE A 98 -4.73 -13.70 16.12
C PHE A 98 -4.40 -14.67 17.24
N LEU A 99 -3.14 -15.11 17.27
CA LEU A 99 -2.64 -16.11 18.20
C LEU A 99 -1.81 -15.44 19.29
N ASN A 100 -1.75 -16.04 20.47
CA ASN A 100 -0.74 -15.74 21.45
C ASN A 100 0.60 -16.20 20.88
N GLY A 101 1.51 -15.26 20.61
CA GLY A 101 2.77 -15.56 19.96
C GLY A 101 3.62 -16.57 20.71
N LYS A 102 3.49 -16.68 22.05
CA LYS A 102 4.27 -17.61 22.87
C LYS A 102 3.67 -19.01 22.92
N THR A 103 2.34 -19.11 23.08
CA THR A 103 1.66 -20.40 23.30
C THR A 103 1.04 -20.98 22.04
N GLY A 104 0.78 -20.16 21.01
CA GLY A 104 0.06 -20.53 19.80
C GLY A 104 -1.46 -20.59 19.97
N GLU A 105 -1.98 -20.30 21.16
CA GLU A 105 -3.41 -20.33 21.46
C GLU A 105 -4.14 -19.16 20.78
N VAL A 106 -5.37 -19.40 20.31
CA VAL A 106 -6.18 -18.34 19.70
C VAL A 106 -6.59 -17.31 20.75
N MET A 107 -6.23 -16.04 20.53
CA MET A 107 -6.66 -14.92 21.37
C MET A 107 -7.90 -14.24 20.79
N PHE A 108 -7.98 -14.13 19.47
CA PHE A 108 -9.06 -13.45 18.76
C PHE A 108 -9.16 -13.98 17.33
N ALA A 109 -10.36 -14.16 16.81
CA ALA A 109 -10.60 -14.77 15.51
C ALA A 109 -11.81 -14.14 14.81
N PRO A 110 -11.73 -12.86 14.41
CA PRO A 110 -12.83 -12.17 13.76
C PRO A 110 -13.17 -12.79 12.41
N GLU A 111 -14.46 -12.78 12.12
CA GLU A 111 -14.98 -13.12 10.80
C GLU A 111 -15.00 -11.88 9.91
N VAL A 112 -14.42 -11.99 8.72
CA VAL A 112 -14.32 -10.92 7.73
C VAL A 112 -14.97 -11.39 6.43
N PRO A 113 -16.01 -10.68 5.95
CA PRO A 113 -16.71 -11.08 4.74
C PRO A 113 -15.84 -10.80 3.52
N TYR A 114 -15.80 -11.77 2.60
CA TYR A 114 -15.09 -11.68 1.32
C TYR A 114 -13.66 -11.11 1.44
N PHE A 115 -12.86 -11.67 2.35
CA PHE A 115 -11.46 -11.27 2.49
C PHE A 115 -10.62 -11.79 1.32
N HIS A 116 -10.15 -10.87 0.48
CA HIS A 116 -9.25 -11.18 -0.63
C HIS A 116 -7.80 -10.90 -0.23
N ARG A 117 -6.89 -11.82 -0.61
CA ARG A 117 -5.45 -11.67 -0.41
C ARG A 117 -4.78 -11.58 -1.76
N LEU A 118 -4.52 -10.36 -2.21
CA LEU A 118 -4.01 -10.10 -3.56
C LEU A 118 -2.50 -9.90 -3.55
N ARG A 119 -1.82 -10.49 -4.53
CA ARG A 119 -0.42 -10.21 -4.83
C ARG A 119 -0.32 -8.90 -5.62
N ARG A 120 0.44 -7.94 -5.08
CA ARG A 120 0.54 -6.57 -5.62
C ARG A 120 0.98 -6.55 -7.09
N SER A 121 2.00 -7.32 -7.46
CA SER A 121 2.45 -7.39 -8.85
C SER A 121 1.38 -7.91 -9.81
N LYS A 122 0.61 -8.93 -9.41
CA LYS A 122 -0.47 -9.49 -10.23
C LYS A 122 -1.62 -8.49 -10.40
N LEU A 123 -2.03 -7.83 -9.32
CA LEU A 123 -3.05 -6.77 -9.38
C LEU A 123 -2.61 -5.61 -10.27
N ARG A 124 -1.36 -5.14 -10.15
CA ARG A 124 -0.81 -4.10 -11.04
C ARG A 124 -0.84 -4.55 -12.49
N ALA A 125 -0.38 -5.76 -12.81
CA ALA A 125 -0.40 -6.29 -14.18
C ALA A 125 -1.81 -6.39 -14.77
N LEU A 126 -2.82 -6.70 -13.94
CA LEU A 126 -4.21 -6.70 -14.36
C LEU A 126 -4.72 -5.27 -14.63
N LEU A 127 -4.33 -4.29 -13.81
CA LEU A 127 -4.77 -2.90 -13.95
C LEU A 127 -4.00 -2.11 -15.02
N THR A 128 -2.86 -2.59 -15.52
CA THR A 128 -2.11 -1.91 -16.60
C THR A 128 -2.73 -2.09 -17.99
N GLN A 129 -3.72 -2.97 -18.14
CA GLN A 129 -4.29 -3.29 -19.45
C GLN A 129 -5.03 -2.06 -20.02
N GLU A 130 -4.81 -1.78 -21.31
CA GLU A 130 -5.55 -0.75 -22.06
C GLU A 130 -5.42 0.68 -21.51
N LEU A 131 -4.28 1.02 -20.90
CA LEU A 131 -3.95 2.37 -20.41
C LEU A 131 -2.76 2.98 -21.16
N ASP A 132 -2.75 4.31 -21.35
CA ASP A 132 -1.54 5.04 -21.76
C ASP A 132 -0.62 5.22 -20.55
N ILE A 133 0.43 4.38 -20.50
CA ILE A 133 1.43 4.42 -19.43
C ILE A 133 2.80 4.73 -20.02
N ARG A 134 3.40 5.83 -19.54
CA ARG A 134 4.73 6.32 -19.91
C ARG A 134 5.73 5.93 -18.82
N TRP A 135 6.50 4.89 -19.09
CA TRP A 135 7.55 4.37 -18.21
C TRP A 135 8.84 5.18 -18.28
N ASN A 136 9.71 5.01 -17.28
CA ASN A 136 10.97 5.75 -17.13
C ASN A 136 10.77 7.28 -17.08
N LYS A 137 9.68 7.72 -16.43
CA LYS A 137 9.30 9.13 -16.31
C LYS A 137 9.27 9.53 -14.85
N ARG A 138 10.33 10.21 -14.40
CA ARG A 138 10.36 10.78 -13.05
C ARG A 138 9.93 12.24 -13.12
N LEU A 139 8.87 12.56 -12.36
CA LEU A 139 8.44 13.93 -12.17
C LEU A 139 9.55 14.73 -11.48
N LYS A 140 9.84 15.92 -12.02
CA LYS A 140 10.81 16.87 -11.49
C LYS A 140 10.12 18.11 -10.93
N ASN A 141 9.11 18.63 -11.63
CA ASN A 141 8.39 19.84 -11.22
C ASN A 141 6.94 19.85 -11.73
N ILE A 142 6.11 20.72 -11.15
CA ILE A 142 4.77 21.05 -11.62
C ILE A 142 4.70 22.56 -11.80
N ILE A 143 4.27 23.00 -12.99
CA ILE A 143 4.06 24.40 -13.33
C ILE A 143 2.56 24.64 -13.44
N TYR A 144 2.08 25.68 -12.77
CA TYR A 144 0.70 26.13 -12.82
C TYR A 144 0.62 27.39 -13.69
N GLU A 145 -0.29 27.39 -14.67
CA GLU A 145 -0.53 28.59 -15.48
C GLU A 145 -1.19 29.69 -14.64
N HIS A 146 -0.98 30.95 -15.03
CA HIS A 146 -1.50 32.12 -14.29
C HIS A 146 -3.03 32.15 -14.17
N ASP A 147 -3.74 31.54 -15.11
CA ASP A 147 -5.20 31.45 -15.08
C ASP A 147 -5.72 30.22 -14.32
N GLU A 148 -4.81 29.38 -13.80
CA GLU A 148 -5.06 28.09 -13.15
C GLU A 148 -6.03 27.20 -13.94
N LYS A 149 -6.01 27.32 -15.28
CA LYS A 149 -6.81 26.46 -16.16
C LYS A 149 -6.07 25.17 -16.47
N SER A 150 -4.76 25.22 -16.73
CA SER A 150 -3.98 24.01 -16.99
C SER A 150 -2.83 23.84 -16.01
N VAL A 151 -2.28 22.64 -16.00
CA VAL A 151 -1.15 22.25 -15.17
C VAL A 151 -0.16 21.45 -16.02
N THR A 152 1.12 21.75 -15.88
CA THR A 152 2.19 21.14 -16.68
C THR A 152 3.15 20.38 -15.76
N CYS A 153 3.28 19.08 -15.99
CA CYS A 153 4.32 18.26 -15.38
C CYS A 153 5.62 18.38 -16.18
N VAL A 154 6.72 18.66 -15.48
CA VAL A 154 8.08 18.63 -16.04
C VAL A 154 8.80 17.40 -15.53
N PHE A 155 9.37 16.62 -16.43
CA PHE A 155 10.08 15.37 -16.12
C PHE A 155 11.60 15.57 -16.14
N GLU A 156 12.34 14.64 -15.52
CA GLU A 156 13.81 14.70 -15.46
C GLU A 156 14.50 14.69 -16.83
N ASP A 157 13.86 14.09 -17.84
CA ASP A 157 14.35 14.05 -19.22
C ASP A 157 14.03 15.33 -20.02
N GLY A 158 13.46 16.35 -19.38
CA GLY A 158 13.11 17.63 -19.99
C GLY A 158 11.79 17.62 -20.76
N GLN A 159 11.02 16.53 -20.75
CA GLN A 159 9.67 16.56 -21.32
C GLN A 159 8.70 17.35 -20.44
N HIS A 160 7.79 18.05 -21.11
CA HIS A 160 6.71 18.81 -20.52
C HIS A 160 5.39 18.23 -21.01
N ILE A 161 4.50 17.88 -20.08
CA ILE A 161 3.18 17.34 -20.40
C ILE A 161 2.15 18.20 -19.68
N THR A 162 1.30 18.85 -20.46
CA THR A 162 0.20 19.67 -19.97
C THR A 162 -1.07 18.84 -19.91
N GLY A 163 -1.85 19.06 -18.85
CA GLY A 163 -3.14 18.43 -18.65
C GLY A 163 -4.05 19.33 -17.81
N ARG A 164 -5.25 18.81 -17.53
CA ARG A 164 -6.25 19.54 -16.73
C ARG A 164 -6.16 19.26 -15.23
N LEU A 165 -5.51 18.19 -14.82
CA LEU A 165 -5.38 17.76 -13.42
C LEU A 165 -4.14 16.88 -13.27
N VAL A 166 -3.39 17.06 -12.19
CA VAL A 166 -2.33 16.15 -11.74
C VAL A 166 -2.78 15.40 -10.50
N ILE A 167 -2.71 14.08 -10.52
CA ILE A 167 -2.98 13.23 -9.35
C ILE A 167 -1.67 12.56 -8.91
N GLY A 168 -1.22 12.89 -7.72
CA GLY A 168 -0.09 12.20 -7.08
C GLY A 168 -0.53 10.87 -6.49
N ALA A 169 -0.10 9.78 -7.11
CA ALA A 169 -0.28 8.40 -6.65
C ALA A 169 1.05 7.63 -6.62
N ASP A 170 2.14 8.35 -6.35
CA ASP A 170 3.55 7.94 -6.48
C ASP A 170 4.17 7.40 -5.18
N GLY A 171 3.30 7.04 -4.24
CA GLY A 171 3.63 6.28 -3.03
C GLY A 171 4.11 7.12 -1.86
N SER A 172 4.58 6.44 -0.81
CA SER A 172 4.90 7.04 0.50
C SER A 172 6.05 8.05 0.51
N ARG A 173 6.77 8.22 -0.61
CA ARG A 173 7.81 9.24 -0.80
C ARG A 173 7.45 10.13 -2.01
N SER A 174 6.19 10.56 -2.04
CA SER A 174 5.59 11.27 -3.16
C SER A 174 6.37 12.54 -3.51
N MET A 175 6.72 12.67 -4.80
CA MET A 175 7.27 13.89 -5.35
C MET A 175 6.19 14.96 -5.50
N VAL A 176 4.96 14.56 -5.85
CA VAL A 176 3.82 15.50 -5.92
C VAL A 176 3.59 16.15 -4.55
N ARG A 177 3.51 15.34 -3.48
CA ARG A 177 3.39 15.85 -2.11
C ARG A 177 4.54 16.79 -1.74
N ARG A 178 5.77 16.44 -2.12
CA ARG A 178 6.96 17.28 -1.90
C ARG A 178 6.90 18.61 -2.64
N LEU A 179 6.39 18.65 -3.87
CA LEU A 179 6.27 19.89 -4.65
C LEU A 179 5.16 20.80 -4.12
N LEU A 180 4.14 20.23 -3.46
CA LEU A 180 3.05 21.00 -2.84
C LEU A 180 3.44 21.61 -1.51
N LEU A 181 4.11 20.85 -0.66
CA LEU A 181 4.35 21.20 0.75
C LEU A 181 5.80 21.57 1.07
N GLY A 182 6.72 21.34 0.12
CA GLY A 182 8.15 21.46 0.36
C GLY A 182 8.78 20.21 0.99
N PRO A 183 10.12 20.19 1.11
CA PRO A 183 10.87 19.02 1.56
C PRO A 183 10.67 18.69 3.05
N GLU A 184 10.29 19.64 3.89
CA GLU A 184 10.16 19.40 5.34
C GLU A 184 8.81 18.72 5.66
N HIS A 185 7.70 19.30 5.19
CA HIS A 185 6.35 18.83 5.49
C HIS A 185 5.90 17.61 4.68
N SER A 186 6.66 17.19 3.66
CA SER A 186 6.33 16.00 2.86
C SER A 186 6.92 14.68 3.38
N LEU A 187 7.82 14.77 4.37
CA LEU A 187 8.48 13.60 4.97
C LEU A 187 7.54 12.86 5.91
N ASN A 188 7.60 11.54 5.87
CA ASN A 188 6.83 10.71 6.79
C ASN A 188 7.41 10.85 8.22
N THR A 189 6.52 10.98 9.20
CA THR A 189 6.82 10.91 10.63
C THR A 189 7.26 9.50 10.98
N ARG A 190 8.52 9.34 11.40
CA ARG A 190 9.04 8.04 11.86
C ARG A 190 8.48 7.68 13.22
N LEU A 191 8.19 6.41 13.41
CA LEU A 191 7.71 5.84 14.67
C LEU A 191 8.82 5.01 15.33
N PRO A 192 8.79 4.84 16.67
CA PRO A 192 9.77 4.04 17.41
C PRO A 192 9.49 2.54 17.30
N TYR A 193 9.20 2.07 16.07
CA TYR A 193 8.96 0.67 15.76
C TYR A 193 9.70 0.31 14.48
N ALA A 194 10.27 -0.89 14.47
CA ALA A 194 10.93 -1.46 13.31
C ALA A 194 10.35 -2.83 12.98
N ALA A 195 10.59 -3.30 11.77
CA ALA A 195 10.18 -4.63 11.34
C ALA A 195 11.16 -5.24 10.35
N THR A 196 11.17 -6.57 10.34
CA THR A 196 11.84 -7.38 9.32
C THR A 196 10.84 -8.15 8.50
N PHE A 197 11.02 -8.24 7.18
CA PHE A 197 10.15 -9.01 6.29
C PHE A 197 10.94 -10.04 5.53
N VAL A 198 10.35 -11.23 5.37
CA VAL A 198 10.95 -12.35 4.68
C VAL A 198 9.98 -12.91 3.65
N GLN A 199 10.53 -13.27 2.49
CA GLN A 199 9.87 -14.10 1.50
C GLN A 199 10.73 -15.32 1.21
N ALA A 200 10.21 -16.50 1.54
CA ALA A 200 10.97 -17.75 1.46
C ALA A 200 10.14 -18.88 0.88
N ARG A 201 10.83 -19.82 0.24
CA ARG A 201 10.33 -21.13 -0.16
C ARG A 201 10.98 -22.19 0.71
N TYR A 202 10.32 -23.32 0.85
CA TYR A 202 10.78 -24.42 1.67
C TYR A 202 10.72 -25.74 0.91
N THR A 203 11.24 -26.81 1.51
CA THR A 203 10.99 -28.18 1.02
C THR A 203 9.49 -28.48 0.98
N ARG A 204 9.08 -29.51 0.25
CA ARG A 204 7.67 -29.91 0.12
C ARG A 204 7.04 -30.15 1.49
N GLU A 205 7.72 -30.90 2.35
CA GLU A 205 7.25 -31.28 3.69
C GLU A 205 7.08 -30.06 4.59
N GLN A 206 8.08 -29.17 4.60
CA GLN A 206 8.03 -27.93 5.37
C GLN A 206 6.95 -26.98 4.86
N ALA A 207 6.77 -26.85 3.55
CA ALA A 207 5.73 -26.01 2.97
C ALA A 207 4.32 -26.53 3.34
N LEU A 208 4.11 -27.85 3.30
CA LEU A 208 2.86 -28.48 3.74
C LEU A 208 2.60 -28.27 5.24
N PHE A 209 3.63 -28.41 6.07
CA PHE A 209 3.55 -28.11 7.51
C PHE A 209 3.16 -26.64 7.77
N LEU A 210 3.87 -25.70 7.14
CA LEU A 210 3.58 -24.27 7.32
C LEU A 210 2.16 -23.91 6.83
N ARG A 211 1.68 -24.58 5.77
CA ARG A 211 0.34 -24.39 5.22
C ARG A 211 -0.77 -24.88 6.15
N SER A 212 -0.49 -25.85 7.05
CA SER A 212 -1.52 -26.47 7.89
C SER A 212 -2.09 -25.56 8.98
N PHE A 213 -1.37 -24.51 9.38
CA PHE A 213 -1.82 -23.60 10.45
C PHE A 213 -2.95 -22.67 9.99
N HIS A 214 -2.76 -21.99 8.86
CA HIS A 214 -3.82 -21.25 8.19
C HIS A 214 -3.36 -20.88 6.77
N PRO A 215 -4.22 -20.99 5.74
CA PRO A 215 -3.78 -20.83 4.35
C PRO A 215 -3.44 -19.38 3.96
N LEU A 216 -3.87 -18.36 4.70
CA LEU A 216 -3.84 -16.98 4.17
C LEU A 216 -3.32 -15.91 5.12
N PHE A 217 -3.64 -16.01 6.41
CA PHE A 217 -3.39 -14.94 7.38
C PHE A 217 -3.26 -15.50 8.79
N LEU A 218 -2.16 -15.18 9.47
CA LEU A 218 -1.97 -15.35 10.91
C LEU A 218 -1.25 -14.12 11.45
N ALA A 219 -1.69 -13.66 12.61
CA ALA A 219 -1.03 -12.59 13.35
C ALA A 219 -0.79 -13.04 14.79
N ALA A 220 0.28 -12.56 15.41
CA ALA A 220 0.63 -12.94 16.77
C ALA A 220 1.31 -11.80 17.54
N PRO A 221 0.59 -11.09 18.42
CA PRO A 221 1.23 -10.36 19.51
C PRO A 221 1.91 -11.34 20.47
N HIS A 222 3.02 -10.93 21.08
CA HIS A 222 3.82 -11.75 21.98
C HIS A 222 4.03 -11.04 23.33
N PRO A 223 4.06 -11.79 24.47
CA PRO A 223 4.33 -11.22 25.79
C PRO A 223 5.61 -10.39 25.93
N ASP A 224 6.61 -10.65 25.10
CA ASP A 224 7.87 -9.88 25.00
C ASP A 224 7.73 -8.56 24.21
N ASN A 225 6.52 -8.04 23.99
CA ASN A 225 6.27 -6.77 23.29
C ASN A 225 6.75 -6.75 21.83
N ILE A 226 6.64 -7.91 21.16
CA ILE A 226 6.90 -8.08 19.73
C ILE A 226 5.66 -8.61 19.02
N PHE A 227 5.52 -8.29 17.74
CA PHE A 227 4.37 -8.69 16.94
C PHE A 227 4.82 -9.39 15.66
N ALA A 228 4.15 -10.47 15.29
CA ALA A 228 4.48 -11.21 14.08
C ALA A 228 3.27 -11.42 13.17
N PHE A 229 3.56 -11.59 11.89
CA PHE A 229 2.59 -12.00 10.88
C PHE A 229 3.13 -13.18 10.10
N PHE A 230 2.25 -14.09 9.68
CA PHE A 230 2.57 -15.19 8.78
C PHE A 230 1.46 -15.39 7.74
N GLY A 231 1.84 -15.63 6.50
CA GLY A 231 0.91 -15.95 5.44
C GLY A 231 1.58 -16.34 4.14
N LEU A 232 0.77 -16.55 3.11
CA LEU A 232 1.24 -16.88 1.77
C LEU A 232 1.49 -15.61 0.93
N GLN A 233 2.56 -15.63 0.13
CA GLN A 233 2.86 -14.64 -0.93
C GLN A 233 2.41 -15.11 -2.31
N ASP A 234 2.66 -16.39 -2.65
CA ASP A 234 2.31 -16.97 -3.94
C ASP A 234 2.26 -18.51 -3.87
N ALA A 235 1.22 -19.13 -4.43
CA ALA A 235 1.09 -20.57 -4.63
C ALA A 235 0.64 -20.86 -6.07
N PRO A 236 1.58 -20.89 -7.04
CA PRO A 236 1.22 -20.99 -8.45
C PRO A 236 0.68 -22.37 -8.85
N ASP A 237 1.14 -23.43 -8.18
CA ASP A 237 0.80 -24.83 -8.49
C ASP A 237 0.49 -25.57 -7.17
N PRO A 238 -0.75 -26.04 -6.95
CA PRO A 238 -1.14 -26.70 -5.70
C PRO A 238 -0.46 -28.06 -5.53
N GLU A 239 -0.01 -28.69 -6.62
CA GLU A 239 0.65 -30.00 -6.58
C GLU A 239 2.16 -29.90 -6.29
N LYS A 240 2.71 -28.67 -6.28
CA LYS A 240 4.13 -28.38 -6.02
C LYS A 240 4.32 -27.42 -4.84
N PRO A 241 4.12 -27.87 -3.59
CA PRO A 241 4.31 -27.05 -2.38
C PRO A 241 5.69 -26.38 -2.27
N GLU A 242 6.74 -27.01 -2.78
CA GLU A 242 8.09 -26.44 -2.83
C GLU A 242 8.21 -25.18 -3.72
N SER A 243 7.22 -24.94 -4.60
CA SER A 243 7.13 -23.73 -5.42
C SER A 243 6.46 -22.56 -4.69
N TRP A 244 5.79 -22.82 -3.56
CA TRP A 244 5.06 -21.82 -2.81
C TRP A 244 5.99 -20.88 -2.07
N THR A 245 5.68 -19.59 -2.12
CA THR A 245 6.41 -18.55 -1.40
C THR A 245 5.58 -18.10 -0.21
N PHE A 246 6.15 -18.16 0.98
CA PHE A 246 5.57 -17.63 2.21
C PHE A 246 6.07 -16.21 2.47
N PHE A 247 5.27 -15.42 3.17
CA PHE A 247 5.59 -14.05 3.59
C PHE A 247 5.26 -13.86 5.06
N PHE A 248 6.25 -13.42 5.80
CA PHE A 248 6.15 -13.28 7.25
C PHE A 248 7.12 -12.22 7.76
N TYR A 249 6.79 -11.66 8.92
CA TYR A 249 7.56 -10.58 9.52
C TYR A 249 7.48 -10.64 11.04
N ILE A 250 8.46 -9.99 11.69
CA ILE A 250 8.41 -9.62 13.11
C ILE A 250 8.63 -8.11 13.18
N SER A 251 7.82 -7.42 13.98
CA SER A 251 7.98 -6.03 14.37
C SER A 251 8.19 -5.88 15.88
N TRP A 252 8.93 -4.85 16.27
CA TRP A 252 9.31 -4.60 17.66
C TRP A 252 9.49 -3.10 17.91
N ASN A 253 9.48 -2.70 19.19
CA ASN A 253 9.86 -1.35 19.59
C ASN A 253 11.37 -1.11 19.34
N SER A 254 11.70 -0.05 18.64
CA SER A 254 13.07 0.36 18.36
C SER A 254 13.11 1.88 18.21
N SER A 255 13.83 2.56 19.11
CA SER A 255 13.96 4.02 19.04
C SER A 255 14.59 4.47 17.73
N ILE A 256 14.32 5.71 17.31
CA ILE A 256 14.85 6.27 16.06
C ILE A 256 16.39 6.18 16.01
N ASP A 257 17.06 6.50 17.12
CA ASP A 257 18.52 6.40 17.25
C ASP A 257 19.01 4.97 17.10
N MET A 258 18.30 3.99 17.68
CA MET A 258 18.64 2.57 17.52
C MET A 258 18.49 2.14 16.07
N GLN A 259 17.39 2.53 15.40
CA GLN A 259 17.18 2.24 13.99
C GLN A 259 18.33 2.79 13.12
N ASP A 260 18.75 4.03 13.39
CA ASP A 260 19.81 4.70 12.62
C ASP A 260 21.20 4.12 12.91
N ALA A 261 21.46 3.70 14.15
CA ALA A 261 22.69 2.98 14.51
C ALA A 261 22.73 1.61 13.84
N GLU A 262 21.63 0.86 13.91
CA GLU A 262 21.49 -0.48 13.33
C GLU A 262 21.62 -0.49 11.81
N ALA A 263 21.02 0.48 11.12
CA ALA A 263 21.08 0.60 9.67
C ALA A 263 22.51 0.81 9.12
N LYS A 264 23.45 1.27 9.96
CA LYS A 264 24.86 1.48 9.58
C LYS A 264 25.71 0.22 9.72
N VAL A 265 25.34 -0.70 10.60
CA VAL A 265 26.21 -1.81 11.04
C VAL A 265 25.68 -3.19 10.72
N PHE A 266 24.36 -3.35 10.53
CA PHE A 266 23.81 -4.67 10.22
C PHE A 266 23.76 -4.91 8.71
N ASP A 267 24.41 -5.99 8.30
CA ASP A 267 24.21 -6.61 7.01
C ASP A 267 23.03 -7.61 7.04
N ASP A 268 22.75 -8.21 5.88
CA ASP A 268 21.68 -9.22 5.74
C ASP A 268 21.89 -10.43 6.66
N ALA A 269 23.14 -10.86 6.87
CA ALA A 269 23.46 -11.99 7.73
C ALA A 269 23.19 -11.69 9.22
N ALA A 270 23.52 -10.48 9.68
CA ALA A 270 23.21 -10.01 11.02
C ALA A 270 21.69 -9.88 11.23
N ARG A 271 20.95 -9.38 10.23
CA ARG A 271 19.48 -9.33 10.27
C ARG A 271 18.85 -10.71 10.31
N LEU A 272 19.37 -11.65 9.52
CA LEU A 272 18.92 -13.04 9.54
C LEU A 272 19.14 -13.70 10.90
N ARG A 273 20.32 -13.53 11.51
CA ARG A 273 20.58 -14.02 12.87
C ARG A 273 19.62 -13.41 13.89
N GLN A 274 19.43 -12.09 13.85
CA GLN A 274 18.50 -11.40 14.75
C GLN A 274 17.09 -11.98 14.63
N VAL A 275 16.55 -12.09 13.41
CA VAL A 275 15.17 -12.54 13.23
C VAL A 275 14.99 -14.03 13.55
N ARG A 276 16.02 -14.87 13.36
CA ARG A 276 16.02 -16.26 13.84
C ARG A 276 15.93 -16.33 15.36
N GLU A 277 16.72 -15.53 16.09
CA GLU A 277 16.63 -15.47 17.56
C GLU A 277 15.27 -14.95 18.03
N MET A 278 14.68 -13.98 17.33
CA MET A 278 13.32 -13.54 17.62
C MET A 278 12.29 -14.65 17.35
N GLY A 279 12.41 -15.36 16.22
CA GLY A 279 11.52 -16.45 15.82
C GLY A 279 11.48 -17.62 16.80
N LYS A 280 12.61 -17.97 17.44
CA LYS A 280 12.68 -19.02 18.47
C LYS A 280 11.75 -18.79 19.66
N ARG A 281 11.37 -17.54 19.92
CA ARG A 281 10.49 -17.17 21.04
C ARG A 281 9.02 -17.39 20.71
N TYR A 282 8.66 -17.50 19.43
CA TYR A 282 7.31 -17.74 18.99
C TYR A 282 6.95 -19.23 19.01
N ALA A 283 5.65 -19.51 19.07
CA ALA A 283 5.05 -20.78 18.69
C ALA A 283 5.06 -20.97 17.15
N GLU A 284 4.61 -22.13 16.72
CA GLU A 284 4.44 -22.40 15.29
C GLU A 284 3.32 -21.55 14.67
N PRO A 285 3.42 -21.18 13.38
CA PRO A 285 4.47 -21.58 12.42
C PRO A 285 5.72 -20.71 12.43
N TRP A 286 5.76 -19.59 13.19
CA TRP A 286 6.87 -18.64 13.11
C TRP A 286 8.21 -19.24 13.52
N LYS A 287 8.22 -20.08 14.57
CA LYS A 287 9.43 -20.76 15.03
C LYS A 287 10.11 -21.51 13.89
N SER A 288 9.41 -22.49 13.31
CA SER A 288 9.95 -23.30 12.23
C SER A 288 10.20 -22.48 10.96
N ALA A 289 9.32 -21.54 10.61
CA ALA A 289 9.52 -20.67 9.45
C ALA A 289 10.84 -19.90 9.51
N PHE A 290 11.18 -19.29 10.65
CA PHE A 290 12.44 -18.57 10.80
C PHE A 290 13.64 -19.51 10.94
N GLU A 291 13.50 -20.62 11.68
CA GLU A 291 14.57 -21.60 11.89
C GLU A 291 15.04 -22.23 10.58
N TRP A 292 14.11 -22.57 9.68
CA TRP A 292 14.41 -23.25 8.41
C TRP A 292 14.87 -22.35 7.28
N LEU A 293 15.00 -21.04 7.50
CA LEU A 293 15.52 -20.14 6.47
C LEU A 293 16.92 -20.56 6.01
N PRO A 294 17.28 -20.45 4.73
CA PRO A 294 18.65 -20.70 4.27
C PRO A 294 19.61 -19.63 4.82
N GLU A 295 20.91 -19.94 4.94
CA GLU A 295 21.93 -19.05 5.52
C GLU A 295 22.06 -17.68 4.85
N TYR A 296 21.69 -17.57 3.58
CA TYR A 296 21.77 -16.35 2.79
C TYR A 296 20.39 -15.78 2.44
N GLN A 297 19.36 -16.11 3.22
CA GLN A 297 18.01 -15.58 3.02
C GLN A 297 18.01 -14.04 3.13
N PRO A 298 17.54 -13.30 2.11
CA PRO A 298 17.34 -11.87 2.24
C PRO A 298 16.28 -11.54 3.31
N VAL A 299 16.61 -10.61 4.20
CA VAL A 299 15.73 -10.10 5.25
C VAL A 299 15.62 -8.59 5.13
N TRP A 300 14.43 -8.08 4.85
CA TRP A 300 14.24 -6.65 4.62
C TRP A 300 13.90 -5.93 5.91
N TYR A 301 14.66 -4.89 6.25
CA TYR A 301 14.44 -4.07 7.43
C TYR A 301 13.74 -2.74 7.09
N PHE A 302 12.81 -2.32 7.95
CA PHE A 302 12.12 -1.03 7.85
C PHE A 302 11.87 -0.43 9.23
N GLY A 303 12.19 0.86 9.39
CA GLY A 303 11.54 1.69 10.41
C GLY A 303 10.13 2.04 9.96
N LEU A 304 9.16 1.96 10.87
CA LEU A 304 7.77 2.30 10.56
C LEU A 304 7.63 3.83 10.52
N ALA A 305 6.82 4.32 9.59
CA ALA A 305 6.57 5.73 9.43
C ALA A 305 5.16 5.95 8.85
N VAL A 306 4.61 7.12 9.11
CA VAL A 306 3.26 7.52 8.70
C VAL A 306 3.25 8.96 8.19
N TRP A 307 2.19 9.37 7.53
CA TRP A 307 1.93 10.78 7.23
C TRP A 307 0.42 11.01 7.29
N ASP A 308 -0.04 11.80 8.26
CA ASP A 308 -1.46 12.03 8.51
C ASP A 308 -1.91 13.32 7.79
N PRO A 309 -2.79 13.26 6.78
CA PRO A 309 -3.24 14.43 6.04
C PRO A 309 -4.02 15.46 6.88
N ARG A 310 -4.38 15.16 8.13
CA ARG A 310 -5.13 16.08 9.01
C ARG A 310 -4.24 17.06 9.77
N GLU A 311 -2.92 16.84 9.80
CA GLU A 311 -2.00 17.75 10.47
C GLU A 311 -2.04 19.14 9.81
N GLU A 312 -1.92 20.20 10.61
CA GLU A 312 -1.98 21.58 10.11
C GLU A 312 -0.88 21.86 9.07
N THR A 313 0.31 21.30 9.30
CA THR A 313 1.46 21.45 8.39
C THR A 313 1.35 20.62 7.11
N HIS A 314 0.33 19.78 7.01
CA HIS A 314 0.11 18.87 5.89
C HIS A 314 -0.98 19.36 4.93
N GLN A 315 -1.57 20.54 5.15
CA GLN A 315 -2.55 21.15 4.26
C GLN A 315 -1.88 21.72 3.00
N TRP A 316 -2.38 21.37 1.81
CA TRP A 316 -1.89 21.90 0.54
C TRP A 316 -2.95 22.74 -0.18
N ASN A 317 -2.50 23.65 -1.05
CA ASN A 317 -3.36 24.33 -2.02
C ASN A 317 -3.48 23.46 -3.28
N ASN A 318 -4.69 22.96 -3.56
CA ASN A 318 -4.99 22.12 -4.73
C ASN A 318 -5.07 22.90 -6.07
N ARG A 319 -4.81 24.22 -6.04
CA ARG A 319 -4.74 25.12 -7.19
C ARG A 319 -6.02 25.11 -8.01
N ASN A 320 -7.16 25.37 -7.37
CA ASN A 320 -8.49 25.31 -7.99
C ASN A 320 -8.77 23.95 -8.65
N GLY A 321 -8.41 22.87 -7.94
CA GLY A 321 -8.58 21.49 -8.38
C GLY A 321 -7.66 21.07 -9.52
N ARG A 322 -6.45 21.64 -9.64
CA ARG A 322 -5.45 21.24 -10.66
C ARG A 322 -4.44 20.22 -10.16
N VAL A 323 -4.39 19.98 -8.86
CA VAL A 323 -3.49 18.99 -8.27
C VAL A 323 -4.13 18.36 -7.03
N THR A 324 -3.99 17.06 -6.85
CA THR A 324 -4.40 16.36 -5.63
C THR A 324 -3.52 15.13 -5.36
N LEU A 325 -3.75 14.44 -4.23
CA LEU A 325 -3.01 13.26 -3.78
C LEU A 325 -3.96 12.07 -3.53
N ALA A 326 -3.46 10.84 -3.71
CA ALA A 326 -4.22 9.61 -3.44
C ALA A 326 -3.31 8.46 -2.95
N GLY A 327 -3.88 7.56 -2.14
CA GLY A 327 -3.19 6.41 -1.56
C GLY A 327 -2.03 6.81 -0.65
N ASP A 328 -0.94 6.05 -0.67
CA ASP A 328 0.26 6.34 0.13
C ASP A 328 0.92 7.71 -0.20
N ALA A 329 0.56 8.37 -1.30
CA ALA A 329 0.98 9.74 -1.56
C ALA A 329 0.22 10.74 -0.66
N ALA A 330 -0.96 10.39 -0.15
CA ALA A 330 -1.80 11.22 0.71
C ALA A 330 -1.87 10.72 2.17
N HIS A 331 -1.72 9.42 2.45
CA HIS A 331 -1.92 8.88 3.80
C HIS A 331 -1.20 7.55 4.05
N PRO A 332 0.13 7.49 3.86
CA PRO A 332 0.89 6.30 4.23
C PRO A 332 0.71 6.02 5.73
N MET A 333 0.35 4.78 6.05
CA MET A 333 -0.01 4.31 7.39
C MET A 333 0.75 3.03 7.75
N THR A 334 0.70 2.61 9.01
CA THR A 334 1.27 1.30 9.38
C THR A 334 0.34 0.16 8.96
N TYR A 335 0.90 -1.03 8.79
CA TYR A 335 0.24 -2.15 8.10
C TYR A 335 -0.46 -3.14 9.04
N GLN A 336 -0.28 -3.04 10.37
CA GLN A 336 -0.80 -4.06 11.30
C GLN A 336 -2.34 -4.11 11.38
N ARG A 337 -3.05 -3.05 10.94
CA ARG A 337 -4.51 -3.06 10.76
C ARG A 337 -4.96 -3.51 9.36
N GLY A 338 -4.04 -3.70 8.41
CA GLY A 338 -4.36 -4.18 7.06
C GLY A 338 -5.21 -3.23 6.20
N GLN A 339 -5.28 -1.93 6.51
CA GLN A 339 -6.24 -1.01 5.88
C GLN A 339 -5.71 -0.27 4.63
N GLY A 340 -4.40 -0.18 4.43
CA GLY A 340 -3.81 0.69 3.40
C GLY A 340 -4.35 0.50 1.98
N LEU A 341 -4.49 -0.74 1.50
CA LEU A 341 -5.04 -0.99 0.16
C LEU A 341 -6.53 -0.64 0.06
N ASN A 342 -7.32 -0.91 1.11
CA ASN A 342 -8.73 -0.58 1.11
C ASN A 342 -8.94 0.94 1.02
N HIS A 343 -8.16 1.73 1.77
CA HIS A 343 -8.19 3.19 1.69
C HIS A 343 -7.73 3.67 0.32
N SER A 344 -6.60 3.19 -0.17
CA SER A 344 -6.07 3.54 -1.50
C SER A 344 -7.06 3.29 -2.64
N ILE A 345 -7.74 2.16 -2.65
CA ILE A 345 -8.74 1.85 -3.69
C ILE A 345 -10.03 2.66 -3.50
N THR A 346 -10.35 3.03 -2.27
CA THR A 346 -11.52 3.88 -2.00
C THR A 346 -11.28 5.31 -2.41
N ASP A 347 -10.06 5.82 -2.25
CA ASP A 347 -9.68 7.10 -2.86
C ASP A 347 -9.90 7.06 -4.37
N ALA A 348 -9.46 5.98 -5.02
CA ALA A 348 -9.64 5.82 -6.46
C ALA A 348 -11.12 5.83 -6.87
N GLY A 349 -11.97 5.11 -6.12
CA GLY A 349 -13.42 5.08 -6.33
C GLY A 349 -14.07 6.45 -6.15
N ASN A 350 -13.80 7.09 -5.02
CA ASN A 350 -14.41 8.37 -4.66
C ASN A 350 -13.95 9.50 -5.58
N LEU A 351 -12.66 9.59 -5.89
CA LEU A 351 -12.12 10.61 -6.79
C LEU A 351 -12.77 10.52 -8.19
N VAL A 352 -12.89 9.30 -8.73
CA VAL A 352 -13.55 9.08 -10.02
C VAL A 352 -15.02 9.48 -9.96
N GLU A 353 -15.72 9.18 -8.87
CA GLU A 353 -17.13 9.52 -8.72
C GLU A 353 -17.36 11.04 -8.60
N PHE A 354 -16.58 11.73 -7.77
CA PHE A 354 -16.65 13.19 -7.65
C PHE A 354 -16.36 13.88 -8.98
N LEU A 355 -15.34 13.42 -9.73
CA LEU A 355 -15.03 13.96 -11.06
C LEU A 355 -16.09 13.69 -12.12
N LYS A 356 -16.98 12.70 -11.91
CA LYS A 356 -18.12 12.41 -12.80
C LYS A 356 -19.37 13.21 -12.45
N MET A 357 -19.62 13.41 -11.16
CA MET A 357 -20.88 14.00 -10.68
C MET A 357 -20.84 15.54 -10.69
N ASP A 358 -19.69 16.14 -10.42
CA ASP A 358 -19.59 17.59 -10.30
C ASP A 358 -19.44 18.28 -11.66
N THR A 359 -20.13 19.40 -11.84
CA THR A 359 -19.97 20.25 -13.03
C THR A 359 -18.70 21.08 -12.98
N HIS A 360 -18.08 21.23 -11.80
CA HIS A 360 -16.88 22.02 -11.57
C HIS A 360 -15.76 21.19 -10.95
N GLN A 361 -14.63 21.09 -11.67
CA GLN A 361 -13.48 20.29 -11.22
C GLN A 361 -12.92 20.73 -9.87
N SER A 362 -12.92 22.04 -9.57
CA SER A 362 -12.47 22.54 -8.26
C SER A 362 -13.28 21.94 -7.13
N SER A 363 -14.61 22.05 -7.20
CA SER A 363 -15.54 21.51 -6.21
C SER A 363 -15.46 19.99 -6.11
N ALA A 364 -15.24 19.28 -7.22
CA ALA A 364 -15.00 17.84 -7.20
C ALA A 364 -13.77 17.46 -6.37
N ILE A 365 -12.66 18.19 -6.54
CA ILE A 365 -11.42 17.94 -5.81
C ILE A 365 -11.55 18.34 -4.35
N ASP A 366 -12.20 19.47 -4.04
CA ASP A 366 -12.45 19.90 -2.66
C ASP A 366 -13.26 18.84 -1.90
N ASN A 367 -14.34 18.34 -2.50
CA ASN A 367 -15.19 17.30 -1.90
C ASN A 367 -14.43 15.96 -1.72
N TYR A 368 -13.59 15.60 -2.68
CA TYR A 368 -12.73 14.42 -2.56
C TYR A 368 -11.70 14.56 -1.43
N GLU A 369 -11.00 15.70 -1.37
CA GLU A 369 -9.96 15.95 -0.38
C GLU A 369 -10.57 15.98 1.03
N GLU A 370 -11.72 16.63 1.23
CA GLU A 370 -12.42 16.63 2.52
C GLU A 370 -12.76 15.19 2.98
N GLU A 371 -13.32 14.36 2.09
CA GLU A 371 -13.64 12.97 2.41
C GLU A 371 -12.38 12.15 2.72
N MET A 372 -11.36 12.28 1.88
CA MET A 372 -10.12 11.51 1.99
C MET A 372 -9.32 11.89 3.24
N ILE A 373 -9.17 13.19 3.53
CA ILE A 373 -8.46 13.70 4.70
C ILE A 373 -9.12 13.16 5.98
N ASN A 374 -10.45 13.25 6.07
CA ASN A 374 -11.19 12.77 7.24
C ASN A 374 -11.06 11.25 7.40
N ARG A 375 -11.44 10.48 6.38
CA ARG A 375 -11.45 9.01 6.43
C ARG A 375 -10.04 8.43 6.62
N ALA A 376 -9.09 8.86 5.79
CA ALA A 376 -7.78 8.23 5.75
C ALA A 376 -6.85 8.77 6.84
N GLY A 377 -6.98 10.05 7.22
CA GLY A 377 -6.28 10.58 8.38
C GLY A 377 -6.68 9.86 9.66
N GLU A 378 -7.98 9.60 9.87
CA GLU A 378 -8.42 8.84 11.05
C GLU A 378 -7.80 7.44 11.10
N GLU A 379 -7.73 6.74 9.97
CA GLU A 379 -7.08 5.44 9.93
C GLU A 379 -5.55 5.54 10.11
N VAL A 380 -4.89 6.59 9.63
CA VAL A 380 -3.47 6.83 9.96
C VAL A 380 -3.28 6.90 11.47
N HIS A 381 -4.09 7.67 12.17
CA HIS A 381 -4.02 7.78 13.63
C HIS A 381 -4.32 6.46 14.35
N LEU A 382 -5.39 5.76 13.95
CA LEU A 382 -5.72 4.44 14.49
C LEU A 382 -4.61 3.42 14.24
N SER A 383 -3.91 3.50 13.09
CA SER A 383 -2.77 2.63 12.78
C SER A 383 -1.61 2.84 13.75
N ILE A 384 -1.35 4.08 14.19
CA ILE A 384 -0.32 4.43 15.19
C ILE A 384 -0.70 3.85 16.55
N ILE A 385 -1.93 4.07 17.00
CA ILE A 385 -2.45 3.53 18.27
C ILE A 385 -2.36 2.01 18.26
N ASN A 386 -2.82 1.38 17.18
CA ASN A 386 -2.79 -0.06 17.03
C ASN A 386 -1.37 -0.63 17.04
N THR A 387 -0.46 0.00 16.32
CA THR A 387 0.96 -0.39 16.35
C THR A 387 1.49 -0.30 17.76
N THR A 388 1.21 0.78 18.48
CA THR A 388 1.69 0.99 19.84
C THR A 388 1.15 -0.07 20.79
N MET A 389 -0.15 -0.33 20.77
CA MET A 389 -0.80 -1.31 21.66
C MET A 389 -0.44 -2.77 21.32
N LEU A 390 -0.18 -3.10 20.06
CA LEU A 390 0.28 -4.45 19.69
C LEU A 390 1.71 -4.76 20.14
N HIS A 391 2.51 -3.73 20.47
CA HIS A 391 3.86 -3.85 21.03
C HIS A 391 3.89 -3.49 22.53
N ASP A 392 2.74 -3.53 23.20
CA ASP A 392 2.60 -3.44 24.65
C ASP A 392 1.63 -4.53 25.10
N TRP A 393 2.17 -5.65 25.60
CA TRP A 393 1.40 -6.83 25.97
C TRP A 393 0.23 -6.52 26.91
N SER A 394 0.40 -5.53 27.79
CA SER A 394 -0.65 -5.12 28.73
C SER A 394 -1.85 -4.47 28.04
N LYS A 395 -1.69 -3.98 26.81
CA LYS A 395 -2.69 -3.24 26.04
C LYS A 395 -3.14 -3.94 24.75
N VAL A 396 -2.61 -5.11 24.41
CA VAL A 396 -2.92 -5.83 23.16
C VAL A 396 -4.42 -5.98 22.93
N ILE A 397 -5.17 -6.40 23.95
CA ILE A 397 -6.63 -6.63 23.86
C ILE A 397 -7.40 -5.31 23.70
N GLU A 398 -6.80 -4.18 24.06
CA GLU A 398 -7.36 -2.84 23.89
C GLU A 398 -7.03 -2.23 22.53
N SER A 399 -6.14 -2.86 21.77
CA SER A 399 -5.77 -2.36 20.44
C SER A 399 -6.98 -2.26 19.52
N PRO A 400 -7.02 -1.25 18.62
CA PRO A 400 -8.08 -1.09 17.64
C PRO A 400 -8.40 -2.38 16.86
N VAL A 401 -7.41 -3.19 16.47
CA VAL A 401 -7.67 -4.46 15.77
C VAL A 401 -8.36 -5.50 16.65
N PHE A 402 -8.08 -5.56 17.95
CA PHE A 402 -8.78 -6.48 18.87
C PHE A 402 -10.17 -5.98 19.25
N LYS A 403 -10.38 -4.66 19.30
CA LYS A 403 -11.69 -4.05 19.63
C LYS A 403 -12.65 -3.98 18.45
N SER A 404 -12.12 -3.79 17.24
CA SER A 404 -12.94 -3.54 16.04
C SER A 404 -12.59 -4.41 14.84
N ALA A 405 -11.72 -5.42 14.99
CA ALA A 405 -11.24 -6.24 13.87
C ALA A 405 -10.68 -5.37 12.73
N LEU A 406 -11.07 -5.68 11.50
CA LEU A 406 -10.71 -4.94 10.29
C LEU A 406 -11.85 -4.04 9.79
N THR A 407 -12.81 -3.68 10.65
CA THR A 407 -13.92 -2.82 10.22
C THR A 407 -13.42 -1.41 9.89
N LYS A 408 -14.00 -0.83 8.83
CA LYS A 408 -13.82 0.58 8.51
C LYS A 408 -14.43 1.38 9.66
N GLN A 409 -13.65 2.25 10.30
CA GLN A 409 -14.18 3.25 11.21
C GLN A 409 -14.81 4.38 10.36
N SER A 410 -16.03 4.76 10.73
CA SER A 410 -16.88 5.69 9.96
C SER A 410 -16.29 7.07 9.84
#